data_AF-A0A3A5VP62-F1
#
_entry.id   AF-A0A3A5VP62-F1
#
_cell.length_a   1.000
_cell.length_b   1.000
_cell.length_c   1.000
_cell.angle_alpha   90.00
_cell.angle_beta   90.00
_cell.angle_gamma   90.00
#
_symmetry.space_group_name_H-M   'P 1'
#
loop_
_entity.id
_entity.type
_entity.pdbx_description
1 polymer ?
#
loop_
_entity_poly.entity_id
_entity_poly.type
_entity_poly.pdbx_seq_one_letter_code
_entity_poly.pdbx_strand_id
1 'polypeptide(L)'
;SRCEKLSRGHVASALDACKVLPINKKLVTRLISAVNLSGPVIYANEHFFVEPEHSPRTPLEDILSVLQKAAEIGIGPKDSCLQLIQRLEEEKTAIERGEAAANARLQAAMDLLKPQHDYYEY
;
A
#
# COMPACT_ATOMS: atom_id res chain seq x y z
N SER A 1 23.41 10.53 -12.81
CA SER A 1 22.76 9.95 -11.63
C SER A 1 23.14 10.71 -10.34
N ARG A 2 22.57 11.90 -10.11
CA ARG A 2 22.91 12.75 -8.95
C ARG A 2 22.04 12.49 -7.72
N CYS A 3 20.94 11.76 -7.89
CA CYS A 3 19.99 11.43 -6.83
C CYS A 3 20.48 10.32 -5.88
N GLU A 4 21.50 9.54 -6.28
CA GLU A 4 22.02 8.41 -5.49
C GLU A 4 22.93 8.84 -4.32
N LYS A 5 23.43 10.08 -4.31
CA LYS A 5 24.40 10.55 -3.31
C LYS A 5 23.77 11.17 -2.06
N LEU A 6 22.47 11.49 -2.06
CA LEU A 6 21.86 12.31 -1.00
C LEU A 6 21.01 11.55 0.03
N SER A 7 20.47 10.37 -0.27
CA SER A 7 19.60 9.69 0.70
C SER A 7 19.67 8.16 0.67
N ARG A 8 20.38 7.61 1.66
CA ARG A 8 20.24 6.21 2.06
C ARG A 8 18.87 6.04 2.74
N GLY A 9 17.85 5.60 2.01
CA GLY A 9 16.54 5.25 2.61
C GLY A 9 15.30 5.45 1.75
N HIS A 10 15.43 5.95 0.52
CA HIS A 10 14.26 6.25 -0.32
C HIS A 10 13.62 4.98 -0.91
N VAL A 11 12.33 4.76 -0.62
CA VAL A 11 11.52 3.66 -1.18
C VAL A 11 11.46 3.73 -2.70
N ALA A 12 11.13 4.90 -3.25
CA ALA A 12 11.07 5.11 -4.70
C ALA A 12 12.40 4.82 -5.40
N SER A 13 13.54 5.22 -4.81
CA SER A 13 14.86 4.93 -5.40
C SER A 13 15.24 3.46 -5.31
N ALA A 14 14.85 2.76 -4.23
CA ALA A 14 15.06 1.32 -4.12
C ALA A 14 14.20 0.54 -5.12
N LEU A 15 12.95 0.99 -5.34
CA LEU A 15 12.04 0.43 -6.33
C LEU A 15 12.58 0.62 -7.75
N ASP A 16 12.99 1.84 -8.09
CA ASP A 16 13.55 2.18 -9.41
C ASP A 16 14.82 1.36 -9.70
N ALA A 17 15.70 1.21 -8.70
CA ALA A 17 16.87 0.36 -8.84
C ALA A 17 16.53 -1.11 -9.13
N CYS A 18 15.46 -1.66 -8.54
CA CYS A 18 14.99 -3.02 -8.83
C CYS A 18 14.34 -3.16 -10.21
N LYS A 19 13.84 -2.06 -10.80
CA LYS A 19 13.26 -2.05 -12.15
C LYS A 19 14.32 -1.91 -13.23
N VAL A 20 15.30 -1.02 -13.01
CA VAL A 20 16.33 -0.67 -14.00
C VAL A 20 17.47 -1.69 -14.01
N LEU A 21 17.83 -2.22 -12.85
CA LEU A 21 18.91 -3.19 -12.69
C LEU A 21 18.35 -4.61 -12.46
N PRO A 22 19.10 -5.66 -12.82
CA PRO A 22 18.74 -7.02 -12.43
C PRO A 22 18.57 -7.09 -10.90
N ILE A 23 17.46 -7.70 -10.47
CA ILE A 23 17.10 -7.84 -9.06
C ILE A 23 18.26 -8.54 -8.32
N ASN A 24 18.71 -7.94 -7.23
CA ASN A 24 19.83 -8.41 -6.44
C ASN A 24 19.46 -8.42 -4.95
N LYS A 25 20.01 -9.36 -4.17
CA LYS A 25 19.72 -9.51 -2.73
C LYS A 25 19.91 -8.21 -1.94
N LYS A 26 20.94 -7.43 -2.26
CA LYS A 26 21.20 -6.13 -1.62
C LYS A 26 20.11 -5.10 -1.92
N LEU A 27 19.60 -5.06 -3.15
CA LEU A 27 18.53 -4.15 -3.56
C LEU A 27 17.21 -4.53 -2.87
N VAL A 28 16.88 -5.82 -2.84
CA VAL A 28 15.68 -6.35 -2.18
C VAL A 28 15.72 -6.06 -0.68
N THR A 29 16.84 -6.34 -0.01
CA THR A 29 17.00 -6.05 1.43
C THR A 29 16.86 -4.55 1.72
N ARG A 30 17.39 -3.70 0.84
CA ARG A 30 17.26 -2.24 0.94
C ARG A 30 15.81 -1.79 0.75
N LEU A 31 15.08 -2.38 -0.22
CA LEU A 31 13.67 -2.10 -0.44
C LEU A 31 12.84 -2.48 0.79
N ILE A 32 13.03 -3.70 1.33
CA ILE A 32 12.35 -4.15 2.56
C ILE A 32 12.60 -3.19 3.72
N SER A 33 13.85 -2.76 3.91
CA SER A 33 14.21 -1.83 4.98
C SER A 33 13.55 -0.47 4.77
N ALA A 34 13.54 0.02 3.53
CA ALA A 34 12.92 1.30 3.20
C ALA A 34 11.40 1.27 3.42
N VAL A 35 10.71 0.19 3.01
CA VAL A 35 9.27 0.04 3.22
C VAL A 35 8.92 -0.05 4.71
N ASN A 36 9.71 -0.77 5.51
CA ASN A 36 9.49 -0.82 6.96
C ASN A 36 9.64 0.54 7.65
N LEU A 37 10.49 1.43 7.10
CA LEU A 37 10.66 2.80 7.59
C LEU A 37 9.62 3.78 7.03
N SER A 38 8.84 3.35 6.05
CA SER A 38 7.98 4.21 5.23
C SER A 38 6.63 4.55 5.86
N GLY A 39 6.34 4.03 7.05
CA GLY A 39 5.03 4.22 7.69
C GLY A 39 3.93 3.34 7.10
N PRO A 40 2.66 3.57 7.52
CA PRO A 40 1.52 2.75 7.12
C PRO A 40 1.09 2.99 5.67
N VAL A 41 0.28 2.08 5.13
CA VAL A 41 -0.34 2.23 3.82
C VAL A 41 -1.44 3.31 3.88
N ILE A 42 -1.48 4.19 2.88
CA ILE A 42 -2.46 5.26 2.73
C ILE A 42 -3.28 5.00 1.45
N TYR A 43 -4.59 5.14 1.55
CA TYR A 43 -5.48 5.14 0.38
C TYR A 43 -5.84 6.58 0.00
N ALA A 44 -5.54 6.97 -1.23
CA ALA A 44 -5.82 8.31 -1.75
C ALA A 44 -6.06 8.25 -3.26
N ASN A 45 -6.99 9.05 -3.80
CA ASN A 45 -7.28 9.08 -5.25
C ASN A 45 -7.49 7.67 -5.85
N GLU A 46 -8.25 6.84 -5.15
CA GLU A 46 -8.58 5.46 -5.55
C GLU A 46 -7.38 4.49 -5.66
N HIS A 47 -6.19 4.91 -5.19
CA HIS A 47 -4.97 4.11 -5.23
C HIS A 47 -4.31 4.02 -3.85
N PHE A 48 -3.56 2.94 -3.64
CA PHE A 48 -2.80 2.70 -2.42
C PHE A 48 -1.37 3.19 -2.56
N PHE A 49 -0.91 3.97 -1.59
CA PHE A 49 0.41 4.56 -1.54
C PHE A 49 1.10 4.26 -0.22
N VAL A 50 2.42 4.25 -0.25
CA VAL A 50 3.23 4.30 0.96
C VAL A 50 3.97 5.64 0.95
N GLU A 51 3.78 6.42 2.01
CA GLU A 51 4.35 7.76 2.15
C GLU A 51 5.40 7.81 3.28
N PRO A 52 6.68 7.62 2.95
CA PRO A 52 7.77 7.84 3.89
C PRO A 52 7.93 9.34 4.24
N GLU A 53 8.25 9.65 5.50
CA GLU A 53 8.31 11.01 6.09
C GLU A 53 9.26 12.00 5.35
N HIS A 54 10.16 11.50 4.50
CA HIS A 54 11.09 12.30 3.70
C HIS A 54 11.28 11.79 2.27
N SER A 55 10.25 11.18 1.67
CA SER A 55 10.38 10.60 0.33
C SER A 55 9.08 10.67 -0.46
N PRO A 56 9.18 10.64 -1.80
CA PRO A 56 8.01 10.75 -2.64
C PRO A 56 7.09 9.55 -2.43
N ARG A 57 5.78 9.82 -2.45
CA ARG A 57 4.73 8.79 -2.44
C ARG A 57 5.03 7.71 -3.48
N THR A 58 5.01 6.47 -3.05
CA THR A 58 5.28 5.33 -3.92
C THR A 58 4.03 4.44 -4.01
N PRO A 59 3.56 4.09 -5.21
CA PRO A 59 2.40 3.22 -5.38
C PRO A 59 2.68 1.83 -4.81
N LEU A 60 1.73 1.34 -4.02
CA LEU A 60 1.85 0.07 -3.29
C LEU A 60 1.93 -1.13 -4.23
N GLU A 61 1.10 -1.14 -5.27
CA GLU A 61 1.05 -2.18 -6.32
C GLU A 61 2.43 -2.46 -6.95
N ASP A 62 3.23 -1.42 -7.07
CA ASP A 62 4.53 -1.44 -7.71
C ASP A 62 5.59 -2.06 -6.77
N ILE A 63 5.51 -1.72 -5.48
CA ILE A 63 6.28 -2.36 -4.41
C ILE A 63 5.95 -3.85 -4.31
N LEU A 64 4.66 -4.21 -4.31
CA LEU A 64 4.19 -5.59 -4.25
C LEU A 64 4.70 -6.41 -5.45
N SER A 65 4.59 -5.85 -6.65
CA SER A 65 5.06 -6.49 -7.89
C SER A 65 6.55 -6.82 -7.83
N VAL A 66 7.37 -5.89 -7.34
CA VAL A 66 8.82 -6.11 -7.22
C VAL A 66 9.16 -7.12 -6.12
N LEU A 67 8.48 -7.06 -4.96
CA LEU A 67 8.69 -8.01 -3.87
C LEU A 67 8.29 -9.44 -4.28
N GLN A 68 7.17 -9.58 -5.00
CA GLN A 68 6.68 -10.87 -5.48
C GLN A 68 7.65 -11.45 -6.52
N LYS A 69 8.08 -10.65 -7.49
CA LYS A 69 9.09 -11.05 -8.46
C LYS A 69 10.41 -11.45 -7.79
N ALA A 70 10.85 -10.72 -6.77
CA ALA A 70 12.04 -11.08 -6.00
C ALA A 70 11.88 -12.42 -5.26
N ALA A 71 10.70 -12.70 -4.70
CA ALA A 71 10.38 -13.95 -4.03
C ALA A 71 10.29 -15.14 -5.01
N GLU A 72 9.74 -14.93 -6.21
CA GLU A 72 9.65 -15.94 -7.27
C GLU A 72 11.04 -16.36 -7.80
N ILE A 73 11.90 -15.37 -8.07
CA ILE A 73 13.27 -15.62 -8.53
C ILE A 73 14.14 -16.18 -7.38
N GLY A 74 13.68 -16.09 -6.13
CA GLY A 74 14.42 -16.56 -4.96
C GLY A 74 15.60 -15.66 -4.60
N ILE A 75 15.55 -14.38 -4.96
CA ILE A 75 16.63 -13.43 -4.70
C ILE A 75 16.35 -12.64 -3.42
N GLY A 76 17.12 -12.95 -2.38
CA GLY A 76 17.03 -12.29 -1.08
C GLY A 76 16.32 -13.13 -0.02
N PRO A 77 15.96 -12.53 1.13
CA PRO A 77 15.25 -13.23 2.19
C PRO A 77 13.78 -13.44 1.78
N LYS A 78 13.48 -14.60 1.19
CA LYS A 78 12.13 -14.96 0.69
C LYS A 78 11.05 -14.79 1.77
N ASP A 79 11.30 -15.29 2.97
CA ASP A 79 10.39 -15.12 4.11
C ASP A 79 10.08 -13.65 4.41
N SER A 80 11.08 -12.78 4.43
CA SER A 80 10.88 -11.35 4.69
C SER A 80 10.08 -10.68 3.58
N CYS A 81 10.28 -11.06 2.31
CA CYS A 81 9.46 -10.57 1.21
C CYS A 81 8.00 -10.99 1.37
N LEU A 82 7.74 -12.28 1.63
CA LEU A 82 6.39 -12.82 1.78
C LEU A 82 5.65 -12.24 2.99
N GLN A 83 6.34 -12.10 4.13
CA GLN A 83 5.81 -11.44 5.32
C GLN A 83 5.45 -9.97 5.05
N LEU A 84 6.30 -9.25 4.31
CA LEU A 84 6.02 -7.86 3.97
C LEU A 84 4.84 -7.74 3.00
N ILE A 85 4.76 -8.61 1.99
CA ILE A 85 3.61 -8.68 1.06
C ILE A 85 2.33 -8.92 1.85
N GLN A 86 2.30 -9.95 2.69
CA GLN A 86 1.14 -10.30 3.51
C GLN A 86 0.69 -9.12 4.37
N ARG A 87 1.62 -8.49 5.10
CA ARG A 87 1.30 -7.32 5.92
C ARG A 87 0.68 -6.18 5.10
N LEU A 88 1.25 -5.87 3.95
CA LEU A 88 0.76 -4.80 3.08
C LEU A 88 -0.63 -5.11 2.49
N GLU A 89 -0.90 -6.37 2.14
CA GLU A 89 -2.22 -6.82 1.69
C GLU A 89 -3.26 -6.79 2.82
N GLU A 90 -2.86 -7.11 4.05
CA GLU A 90 -3.71 -6.97 5.23
C GLU A 90 -4.05 -5.50 5.51
N GLU A 91 -3.07 -4.60 5.43
CA GLU A 91 -3.30 -3.15 5.56
C GLU A 91 -4.26 -2.64 4.47
N LYS A 92 -4.05 -3.04 3.21
CA LYS A 92 -4.96 -2.73 2.09
C LYS A 92 -6.39 -3.19 2.40
N THR A 93 -6.55 -4.44 2.80
CA THR A 93 -7.85 -5.04 3.11
C THR A 93 -8.53 -4.35 4.30
N ALA A 94 -7.75 -3.95 5.32
CA ALA A 94 -8.27 -3.22 6.46
C ALA A 94 -8.84 -1.86 6.06
N ILE A 95 -8.17 -1.14 5.14
CA ILE A 95 -8.66 0.13 4.61
C ILE A 95 -9.94 -0.09 3.80
N GLU A 96 -9.96 -1.05 2.87
CA GLU A 96 -11.15 -1.37 2.04
C GLU A 96 -12.36 -1.74 2.91
N ARG A 97 -12.14 -2.51 3.99
CA ARG A 97 -13.18 -2.84 4.97
C ARG A 97 -13.66 -1.61 5.74
N GLY A 98 -12.75 -0.72 6.12
CA GLY A 98 -13.08 0.54 6.79
C GLY A 98 -13.95 1.44 5.92
N GLU A 99 -13.61 1.57 4.63
CA GLU A 99 -14.40 2.32 3.65
C GLU A 99 -15.78 1.70 3.40
N ALA A 100 -15.84 0.38 3.24
CA ALA A 100 -17.12 -0.33 3.11
C ALA A 100 -17.99 -0.15 4.36
N ALA A 101 -17.40 -0.19 5.56
CA ALA A 101 -18.11 0.04 6.81
C ALA A 101 -18.61 1.48 6.95
N ALA A 102 -17.83 2.47 6.53
CA ALA A 102 -18.27 3.86 6.48
C ALA A 102 -19.42 4.03 5.49
N ASN A 103 -19.30 3.48 4.28
CA ASN A 103 -20.34 3.57 3.26
C ASN A 103 -21.64 2.87 3.68
N ALA A 104 -21.55 1.70 4.33
CA ALA A 104 -22.70 1.01 4.91
C ALA A 104 -23.42 1.87 5.97
N ARG A 105 -22.68 2.64 6.78
CA ARG A 105 -23.27 3.57 7.76
C ARG A 105 -23.99 4.72 7.08
N LEU A 106 -23.43 5.30 6.01
CA LEU A 106 -24.11 6.33 5.22
C LEU A 106 -25.40 5.77 4.62
N GLN A 107 -25.35 4.59 4.02
CA GLN A 107 -26.52 3.94 3.42
C GLN A 107 -27.61 3.65 4.46
N ALA A 108 -27.22 3.18 5.66
CA ALA A 108 -28.15 2.97 6.76
C ALA A 108 -28.81 4.28 7.25
N ALA A 109 -28.04 5.38 7.30
CA ALA A 109 -28.58 6.70 7.64
C ALA A 109 -29.56 7.23 6.57
N MET A 110 -29.31 6.94 5.29
CA MET A 110 -30.22 7.29 4.20
C MET A 110 -31.50 6.44 4.21
N ASP A 111 -31.41 5.15 4.54
CA ASP A 111 -32.59 4.28 4.66
C ASP A 111 -33.47 4.66 5.86
N LEU A 112 -32.86 5.09 6.97
CA LEU A 112 -33.56 5.67 8.12
C LEU A 112 -34.29 7.00 7.81
N LEU A 113 -33.93 7.68 6.71
CA LEU A 113 -34.54 8.93 6.26
C LEU A 113 -35.66 8.72 5.23
N LYS A 114 -36.14 7.49 5.00
CA LYS A 114 -37.41 7.29 4.30
C LYS A 114 -38.55 7.61 5.28
N PRO A 115 -39.31 8.70 5.07
CA PRO A 115 -40.46 8.96 5.93
C PRO A 115 -41.43 7.79 5.78
N GLN A 116 -41.79 7.17 6.91
CA GLN A 116 -42.97 6.33 7.02
C GLN A 116 -44.15 7.29 6.82
N HIS A 117 -44.55 7.48 5.56
CA HIS A 117 -45.67 8.32 5.20
C HIS A 117 -46.93 7.50 5.44
N ASP A 118 -47.29 7.35 6.70
CA ASP A 118 -48.61 6.89 7.12
C ASP A 118 -49.64 7.94 6.67
N TYR A 119 -50.07 7.85 5.41
CA TYR A 119 -51.29 8.52 4.96
C TYR A 119 -52.46 7.83 5.67
N TYR A 120 -52.86 8.37 6.83
CA TYR A 120 -54.21 8.20 7.31
C TYR A 120 -55.14 8.92 6.33
N GLU A 121 -55.68 8.16 5.37
CA GLU A 121 -56.85 8.58 4.57
C GLU A 121 -58.05 8.75 5.52
N TYR A 122 -58.71 9.91 5.45
CA TYR A 122 -59.95 10.24 6.15
C TYR A 122 -61.05 10.56 5.13
#